data_AF-A0A2H0IV86-F1
#
_entry.id   AF-A0A2H0IV86-F1
#
_cell.length_a   1.000
_cell.length_b   1.000
_cell.length_c   1.000
_cell.angle_alpha   90.00
_cell.angle_beta   90.00
_cell.angle_gamma   90.00
#
_symmetry.space_group_name_H-M   'P 1'
#
loop_
_entity.id
_entity.type
_entity.pdbx_description
1 polymer ?
#
loop_
_entity_poly.entity_id
_entity_poly.type
_entity_poly.pdbx_seq_one_letter_code
_entity_poly.pdbx_strand_id
1 'polypeptide(L)'
;MNTRTNIVIDDDLIAQAMLRARVKTKKAAVEAALKAFVRKPNYAGLLALQGSNVLADDYDPDECYAQHPVEPLLACEPLPAKAITPNAGKNQ
;
A
#
# COMPACT_ATOMS: atom_id res chain seq x y z
N MET A 1 18.38 4.00 20.61
CA MET A 1 18.46 2.79 21.48
C MET A 1 18.33 1.55 20.61
N ASN A 2 19.10 0.50 20.87
CA ASN A 2 18.97 -0.78 20.19
C ASN A 2 18.41 -1.80 21.18
N THR A 3 17.30 -2.45 20.84
CA THR A 3 16.62 -3.42 21.70
C THR A 3 16.66 -4.78 21.03
N ARG A 4 17.12 -5.81 21.76
CA ARG A 4 17.12 -7.19 21.28
C ARG A 4 15.83 -7.86 21.71
N THR A 5 15.08 -8.39 20.74
CA THR A 5 13.79 -9.04 20.97
C THR A 5 13.80 -10.43 20.34
N ASN A 6 13.17 -11.40 21.00
CA ASN A 6 12.95 -12.73 20.43
C ASN A 6 11.51 -12.80 19.90
N ILE A 7 11.35 -13.11 18.62
CA ILE A 7 10.06 -13.15 17.92
C ILE A 7 10.04 -14.33 16.95
N VAL A 8 8.90 -14.99 16.83
CA VAL A 8 8.67 -16.06 15.85
C VAL A 8 8.10 -15.43 14.58
N ILE A 9 8.76 -15.65 13.45
CA ILE A 9 8.37 -15.14 12.12
C ILE A 9 8.51 -16.28 11.11
N ASP A 10 7.65 -16.28 10.10
CA ASP A 10 7.74 -17.16 8.95
C ASP A 10 9.06 -16.95 8.16
N ASP A 11 9.80 -18.03 7.94
CA ASP A 11 11.08 -18.01 7.24
C ASP A 11 10.93 -17.68 5.75
N ASP A 12 9.83 -18.08 5.11
CA ASP A 12 9.56 -17.77 3.70
C ASP A 12 9.30 -16.28 3.52
N LEU A 13 8.56 -15.68 4.47
CA LEU A 13 8.33 -14.23 4.49
C LEU A 13 9.63 -13.46 4.66
N ILE A 14 10.53 -13.91 5.54
CA ILE A 14 11.86 -13.31 5.71
C ILE A 14 12.69 -13.45 4.44
N ALA A 15 12.66 -14.61 3.76
CA ALA A 15 13.40 -14.82 2.53
C ALA A 15 12.93 -13.86 1.42
N GLN A 16 11.62 -13.67 1.27
CA GLN A 16 11.06 -12.70 0.34
C GLN A 16 11.47 -11.26 0.68
N ALA A 17 11.42 -10.90 1.97
CA ALA A 17 11.86 -9.58 2.43
C ALA A 17 13.37 -9.36 2.19
N MET A 18 14.20 -10.38 2.41
CA MET A 18 15.64 -10.36 2.14
C MET A 18 15.92 -10.17 0.65
N LEU A 19 15.18 -10.86 -0.23
CA LEU A 19 15.31 -10.74 -1.68
C LEU A 19 14.92 -9.33 -2.14
N ARG A 20 13.78 -8.80 -1.68
CA ARG A 20 13.29 -7.45 -2.01
C ARG A 20 14.23 -6.36 -1.52
N ALA A 21 14.74 -6.48 -0.30
CA ALA A 21 15.65 -5.50 0.29
C ALA A 21 17.12 -5.71 -0.12
N ARG A 22 17.46 -6.81 -0.82
CA ARG A 22 18.83 -7.21 -1.18
C ARG A 22 19.80 -7.27 0.00
N VAL A 23 19.34 -7.82 1.13
CA VAL A 23 20.13 -7.91 2.36
C VAL A 23 20.50 -9.34 2.72
N LYS A 24 21.64 -9.51 3.40
CA LYS A 24 22.19 -10.82 3.77
C LYS A 24 21.73 -11.35 5.12
N THR A 25 21.16 -10.51 5.99
CA THR A 25 20.81 -10.90 7.36
C THR A 25 19.33 -10.71 7.64
N LYS A 26 18.74 -11.63 8.43
CA LYS A 26 17.35 -11.56 8.88
C LYS A 26 17.05 -10.24 9.62
N LYS A 27 17.98 -9.80 10.49
CA LYS A 27 17.87 -8.51 11.21
C LYS A 27 17.72 -7.33 10.23
N ALA A 28 18.58 -7.26 9.21
CA ALA A 28 18.56 -6.16 8.25
C ALA A 28 17.26 -6.17 7.42
N ALA A 29 16.71 -7.34 7.10
CA ALA A 29 15.43 -7.44 6.41
C ALA A 29 14.27 -6.91 7.25
N VAL A 30 14.21 -7.28 8.54
CA VAL A 30 13.19 -6.78 9.47
C VAL A 30 13.31 -5.27 9.65
N GLU A 31 14.54 -4.75 9.83
CA GLU A 31 14.75 -3.31 9.98
C GLU A 31 14.36 -2.53 8.71
N ALA A 32 14.71 -3.04 7.53
CA ALA A 32 14.33 -2.45 6.25
C ALA A 32 12.80 -2.46 6.04
N ALA A 33 12.13 -3.57 6.38
CA ALA A 33 10.68 -3.69 6.31
C ALA A 33 9.98 -2.68 7.23
N LEU A 34 10.43 -2.56 8.48
CA LEU A 34 9.87 -1.59 9.44
C LEU A 34 10.10 -0.14 8.97
N LYS A 35 11.28 0.18 8.45
CA LYS A 35 11.55 1.51 7.87
C LYS A 35 10.64 1.80 6.69
N ALA A 36 10.43 0.82 5.81
CA ALA A 36 9.51 0.97 4.68
C ALA A 36 8.06 1.17 5.14
N PHE A 37 7.63 0.45 6.19
CA PHE A 37 6.29 0.57 6.75
C PHE A 37 6.02 1.93 7.40
N VAL A 38 6.99 2.45 8.17
CA VAL A 38 6.87 3.76 8.83
C VAL A 38 7.08 4.91 7.86
N ARG A 39 7.72 4.66 6.71
CA ARG A 39 7.95 5.69 5.70
C ARG A 39 6.60 6.21 5.18
N LYS A 40 6.28 7.45 5.53
CA LYS A 40 5.20 8.18 4.85
C LYS A 40 5.57 8.28 3.36
N PRO A 41 4.72 7.83 2.44
CA PRO A 41 4.98 8.03 1.02
C PRO A 41 5.07 9.54 0.75
N ASN A 42 6.22 9.97 0.22
CA ASN A 42 6.43 11.35 -0.17
C ASN A 42 5.86 11.54 -1.58
N TYR A 43 4.63 12.05 -1.64
CA TYR A 43 3.96 12.36 -2.90
C TYR A 43 4.35 13.72 -3.48
N ALA A 44 5.20 14.52 -2.82
CA ALA A 44 5.51 15.88 -3.28
C ALA A 44 6.08 15.92 -4.70
N GLY A 45 6.92 14.93 -5.06
CA GLY A 45 7.44 14.82 -6.43
C GLY A 45 6.37 14.49 -7.47
N LEU A 46 5.42 13.61 -7.14
CA LEU A 46 4.31 13.26 -8.02
C LEU A 46 3.32 14.43 -8.16
N LEU A 47 3.02 15.10 -7.05
CA LEU A 47 2.16 16.29 -7.04
C LEU A 47 2.80 17.46 -7.79
N ALA A 48 4.14 17.60 -7.75
CA ALA A 48 4.85 18.62 -8.52
C ALA A 48 4.75 18.39 -10.04
N LEU A 49 4.50 17.17 -10.49
CA LEU A 49 4.27 16.85 -11.91
C LEU A 49 2.81 17.16 -12.34
N GLN A 50 1.90 17.44 -11.41
CA GLN A 50 0.53 17.77 -11.77
C GLN A 50 0.48 19.09 -12.55
N GLY A 51 -0.04 19.03 -13.78
CA GLY A 51 -0.08 20.19 -14.68
C GLY A 51 1.23 20.46 -15.42
N SER A 52 2.26 19.63 -15.21
CA SER A 52 3.42 19.61 -16.09
C SER A 52 3.08 18.86 -17.38
N ASN A 53 3.41 19.43 -18.55
CA ASN A 53 3.16 18.81 -19.86
C ASN A 53 4.21 17.74 -20.17
N VAL A 54 4.28 16.72 -19.32
CA VAL A 54 5.29 15.63 -19.38
C VAL A 54 4.76 14.41 -20.12
N LEU A 55 3.45 14.37 -20.40
CA LEU A 55 2.86 13.33 -21.24
C LEU A 55 3.22 13.58 -22.70
N ALA A 56 3.40 12.50 -23.46
CA ALA A 56 3.57 12.59 -24.90
C ALA A 56 2.27 13.06 -25.57
N ASP A 57 2.38 13.79 -26.69
CA ASP A 57 1.21 14.34 -27.38
C ASP A 57 0.27 13.26 -27.93
N ASP A 58 0.80 12.06 -28.16
CA ASP A 58 0.08 10.86 -28.62
C ASP A 58 -0.26 9.89 -27.49
N TYR A 59 -0.13 10.31 -26.22
CA TYR A 59 -0.45 9.45 -25.08
C TYR A 59 -1.97 9.23 -24.96
N ASP A 60 -2.41 8.02 -25.33
CA ASP A 60 -3.77 7.52 -25.09
C ASP A 60 -3.81 6.55 -23.89
N PRO A 61 -4.50 6.89 -22.79
CA PRO A 61 -4.68 6.00 -21.65
C PRO A 61 -5.41 4.69 -22.01
N ASP A 62 -6.39 4.73 -22.92
CA ASP A 62 -7.26 3.59 -23.21
C ASP A 62 -6.51 2.50 -23.98
N GLU A 63 -5.61 2.88 -24.89
CA GLU A 63 -4.73 1.94 -25.60
C GLU A 63 -3.84 1.15 -24.64
N CYS A 64 -3.31 1.80 -23.59
CA CYS A 64 -2.46 1.14 -22.59
C CYS A 64 -3.22 0.05 -21.81
N TYR A 65 -4.49 0.29 -21.46
CA TYR A 65 -5.32 -0.69 -20.76
C TYR A 65 -5.78 -1.84 -21.66
N ALA A 66 -5.90 -1.62 -22.97
CA ALA A 66 -6.24 -2.67 -23.92
C ALA A 66 -5.11 -3.71 -24.08
N GLN A 67 -3.85 -3.28 -24.01
CA GLN A 67 -2.68 -4.16 -24.14
C GLN A 67 -2.43 -5.02 -22.89
N HIS A 68 -2.83 -4.51 -21.72
CA HIS A 68 -2.69 -5.17 -20.43
C HIS A 68 -4.02 -5.17 -19.70
N PRO A 69 -4.92 -6.13 -20.01
CA PRO A 69 -6.18 -6.25 -19.31
C PRO A 69 -5.90 -6.52 -17.83
N VAL A 70 -5.95 -5.47 -17.02
CA VAL A 70 -5.92 -5.57 -15.57
C VAL A 70 -7.30 -6.07 -15.15
N GLU A 71 -7.37 -7.13 -14.35
CA GLU A 71 -8.62 -7.43 -13.67
C GLU A 71 -9.03 -6.17 -12.89
N PRO A 72 -10.23 -5.63 -13.13
CA PRO A 72 -10.68 -4.45 -12.42
C PRO A 72 -10.71 -4.81 -10.94
N LEU A 73 -9.73 -4.30 -10.19
CA LEU A 73 -9.79 -4.27 -8.75
C LEU A 73 -11.01 -3.42 -8.45
N LEU A 74 -12.12 -4.06 -8.07
CA LEU A 74 -13.30 -3.39 -7.57
C LEU A 74 -12.81 -2.34 -6.58
N ALA A 75 -12.92 -1.07 -6.96
CA ALA A 75 -12.72 0.01 -6.03
C ALA A 75 -13.73 -0.25 -4.91
N CYS A 76 -13.25 -0.74 -3.76
CA CYS A 76 -14.06 -0.77 -2.55
C CYS A 76 -14.30 0.68 -2.18
N GLU A 77 -15.26 1.32 -2.83
CA GLU A 77 -15.90 2.49 -2.24
C GLU A 77 -16.34 2.04 -0.84
N PRO A 78 -15.95 2.75 0.23
CA PRO A 78 -16.39 2.38 1.56
C PRO A 78 -17.91 2.43 1.55
N LEU A 79 -18.55 1.29 1.86
CA LEU A 79 -20.00 1.22 2.01
C LEU A 79 -20.46 2.40 2.88
N PRO A 80 -21.47 3.18 2.44
CA PRO A 80 -21.94 4.32 3.21
C PRO A 80 -22.30 3.85 4.61
N ALA A 81 -21.77 4.53 5.63
CA ALA A 81 -22.01 4.18 7.02
C ALA A 81 -23.51 4.05 7.25
N LYS A 82 -23.96 2.85 7.62
CA LYS A 82 -25.37 2.55 7.86
C LYS A 82 -25.88 3.52 8.93
N ALA A 83 -26.86 4.35 8.58
CA ALA A 83 -27.48 5.28 9.51
C ALA A 83 -27.99 4.51 10.74
N ILE A 84 -27.42 4.81 11.90
CA ILE A 84 -27.86 4.28 13.18
C ILE A 84 -29.25 4.85 13.41
N THR A 85 -30.28 4.05 13.21
CA THR A 85 -31.63 4.41 13.67
C THR A 85 -31.64 4.25 15.20
N PRO A 86 -32.06 5.28 15.96
CA PRO A 86 -32.17 5.14 17.40
C PRO A 86 -33.26 4.11 17.70
N ASN A 87 -32.89 3.06 18.45
CA ASN A 87 -33.82 2.04 18.93
C ASN A 87 -34.96 2.71 19.70
N ALA A 88 -36.16 2.69 19.12
CA ALA A 88 -37.39 3.00 19.84
C ALA A 88 -37.55 1.97 20.96
N GLY A 89 -37.38 2.42 22.21
CA GLY A 89 -37.53 1.61 23.39
C GLY A 89 -38.90 0.94 23.44
N LYS A 90 -38.90 -0.39 23.49
CA LYS A 90 -40.05 -1.15 23.97
C LYS A 90 -40.01 -1.08 25.49
N ASN A 91 -40.79 -0.15 26.06
CA ASN A 91 -41.15 -0.20 27.47
C ASN A 91 -42.25 -1.26 27.69
N GLN A 92 -42.14 -1.84 28.88
CA GLN A 92 -42.84 -2.98 29.46
C GLN A 92 -44.37 -2.87 29.42
#